data_AF-A0A350PC03-F1
#
_entry.id   AF-A0A350PC03-F1
#
_cell.length_a   1.000
_cell.length_b   1.000
_cell.length_c   1.000
_cell.angle_alpha   90.00
_cell.angle_beta   90.00
_cell.angle_gamma   90.00
#
_symmetry.space_group_name_H-M   'P 1'
#
loop_
_entity.id
_entity.type
_entity.pdbx_description
1 polymer ?
#
loop_
_entity_poly.entity_id
_entity_poly.type
_entity_poly.pdbx_seq_one_letter_code
_entity_poly.pdbx_strand_id
1 'polypeptide(L)'
;MILIGEKPIQFNAHQNRLYINMDWGDDVQVGEYIIMECYRKLDPTTWTDIYNDLWLKKYATALIKRQWGENLSKFNGVTMLGGVTMNGAEIFQSALAEIELLEEQSKTTWEEPLLMDIG
;
A
#
# COMPACT_ATOMS: atom_id res chain seq x y z
N MET A 1 16.00 -33.67 18.46
CA MET A 1 15.70 -32.83 19.63
C MET A 1 16.28 -31.46 19.33
N ILE A 2 15.41 -30.55 18.91
CA ILE A 2 15.76 -29.14 18.68
C ILE A 2 15.00 -28.41 19.79
N LEU A 3 15.74 -27.83 20.74
CA LEU A 3 15.19 -26.91 21.72
C LEU A 3 14.89 -25.61 20.98
N ILE A 4 13.67 -25.45 20.49
CA ILE A 4 13.12 -24.14 20.17
C ILE A 4 11.95 -23.99 21.14
N GLY A 5 12.03 -23.01 22.05
CA GLY A 5 10.96 -22.68 22.99
C GLY A 5 9.73 -22.07 22.30
N GLU A 6 9.84 -21.80 20.99
CA GLU A 6 8.77 -21.28 20.14
C GLU A 6 8.28 -22.34 19.15
N LYS A 7 6.96 -22.53 19.13
CA LYS A 7 6.29 -23.46 18.23
C LYS A 7 6.30 -22.85 16.82
N PRO A 8 6.68 -23.59 15.77
CA PRO A 8 6.76 -23.03 14.43
C PRO A 8 5.37 -22.69 13.89
N ILE A 9 5.16 -21.41 13.60
CA ILE A 9 3.94 -20.86 13.00
C ILE A 9 4.19 -20.65 11.51
N GLN A 10 3.27 -21.11 10.67
CA GLN A 10 3.33 -20.90 9.23
C GLN A 10 2.04 -20.23 8.75
N PHE A 11 2.16 -19.04 8.16
CA PHE A 11 1.04 -18.36 7.54
C PHE A 11 1.08 -18.52 6.03
N ASN A 12 0.01 -19.06 5.44
CA ASN A 12 -0.16 -19.14 4.00
C ASN A 12 -1.08 -17.99 3.52
N ALA A 13 -0.47 -16.96 2.93
CA ALA A 13 -1.18 -15.78 2.44
C ALA A 13 -2.13 -16.07 1.27
N HIS A 14 -1.85 -17.08 0.43
CA HIS A 14 -2.72 -17.43 -0.70
C HIS A 14 -4.01 -18.12 -0.25
N GLN A 15 -3.92 -18.93 0.80
CA GLN A 15 -5.06 -19.68 1.34
C GLN A 15 -5.73 -19.00 2.55
N ASN A 16 -5.19 -17.87 3.02
CA ASN A 16 -5.59 -17.19 4.26
C ASN A 16 -5.70 -18.16 5.45
N ARG A 17 -4.72 -19.06 5.59
CA ARG A 17 -4.68 -20.05 6.67
C ARG A 17 -3.42 -19.93 7.49
N LEU A 18 -3.59 -19.95 8.81
CA LEU A 18 -2.52 -20.06 9.78
C LEU A 18 -2.41 -21.51 10.22
N TYR A 19 -1.25 -22.10 10.03
CA TYR A 19 -0.90 -23.41 10.54
C TYR A 19 -0.02 -23.22 11.77
N ILE A 20 -0.49 -23.70 12.90
CA ILE A 20 0.32 -23.75 14.12
C ILE A 20 0.68 -25.21 14.30
N ASN A 21 1.96 -25.52 14.11
CA ASN A 21 2.45 -26.87 14.27
C ASN A 21 2.69 -27.13 15.76
N MET A 22 1.62 -27.52 16.45
CA MET A 22 1.62 -27.93 17.85
C MET A 22 0.94 -29.28 18.00
N ASP A 23 1.43 -30.10 18.93
CA ASP A 23 0.73 -31.30 19.39
C ASP A 23 -0.25 -30.91 20.51
N TRP A 24 -1.54 -31.12 20.27
CA TRP A 24 -2.59 -30.81 21.24
C TRP A 24 -2.51 -31.64 22.52
N GLY A 25 -1.84 -32.81 22.49
CA GLY A 25 -1.72 -33.69 23.64
C GLY A 25 -0.58 -33.31 24.59
N ASP A 26 0.55 -32.85 24.05
CA ASP A 26 1.78 -32.65 24.81
C ASP A 26 2.17 -31.16 24.93
N ASP A 27 1.79 -30.33 23.96
CA ASP A 27 2.29 -28.95 23.88
C ASP A 27 1.35 -27.91 24.51
N VAL A 28 0.11 -28.26 24.88
CA VAL A 28 -0.88 -27.30 25.42
C VAL A 28 -1.59 -27.85 26.65
N GLN A 29 -1.58 -27.07 27.74
CA GLN A 29 -2.35 -27.40 28.95
C GLN A 29 -3.69 -26.67 29.00
N VAL A 30 -4.67 -27.28 29.68
CA VAL A 30 -5.97 -26.65 29.92
C VAL A 30 -5.77 -25.37 30.72
N GLY A 31 -6.12 -24.23 30.11
CA GLY A 31 -5.96 -22.89 30.72
C GLY A 31 -4.87 -22.03 30.08
N GLU A 32 -4.13 -22.54 29.11
CA GLU A 32 -3.19 -21.74 28.31
C GLU A 32 -3.91 -20.97 27.19
N TYR A 33 -3.39 -19.79 26.85
CA TYR A 33 -3.96 -18.90 25.84
C TYR A 33 -2.99 -18.73 24.67
N ILE A 34 -3.53 -18.81 23.46
CA ILE A 34 -2.83 -18.43 22.23
C ILE A 34 -3.21 -17.00 21.92
N ILE A 35 -2.25 -16.08 21.97
CA ILE A 35 -2.44 -14.68 21.60
C ILE A 35 -1.82 -14.48 20.22
N MET A 36 -2.58 -13.90 19.30
CA MET A 36 -2.14 -13.62 17.94
C MET A 36 -2.49 -12.18 17.58
N GLU A 37 -1.49 -11.42 17.16
CA GLU A 37 -1.68 -10.11 16.56
C GLU A 37 -1.74 -10.28 15.04
N CYS A 38 -2.91 -10.03 14.45
CA CYS A 38 -3.17 -10.25 13.02
C CYS A 38 -3.58 -8.95 12.34
N TYR A 39 -2.90 -8.62 11.24
CA TYR A 39 -3.34 -7.57 10.32
C TYR A 39 -4.28 -8.16 9.29
N ARG A 40 -5.54 -7.69 9.26
CA ARG A 40 -6.54 -8.13 8.28
C ARG A 40 -6.58 -7.16 7.10
N LYS A 41 -6.61 -7.72 5.89
CA LYS A 41 -7.00 -6.95 4.69
C LYS A 41 -8.45 -6.49 4.83
N LEU A 42 -8.65 -5.20 5.04
CA LEU A 42 -9.98 -4.59 5.14
C LEU A 42 -10.61 -4.51 3.74
N ASP A 43 -11.89 -4.88 3.64
CA ASP A 43 -12.65 -4.64 2.42
C ASP A 43 -13.00 -3.15 2.34
N PRO A 44 -12.48 -2.41 1.35
CA PRO A 44 -12.65 -0.97 1.24
C PRO A 44 -14.11 -0.55 0.95
N THR A 45 -14.96 -1.47 0.49
CA THR A 45 -16.40 -1.20 0.29
C THR A 45 -17.20 -1.22 1.58
N THR A 46 -16.71 -1.95 2.60
CA THR A 46 -17.31 -2.01 3.93
C THR A 46 -16.71 -0.97 4.89
N TRP A 47 -15.44 -0.61 4.70
CA TRP A 47 -14.72 0.37 5.53
C TRP A 47 -14.28 1.55 4.67
N THR A 48 -15.25 2.39 4.30
CA THR A 48 -15.03 3.53 3.38
C THR A 48 -14.07 4.58 3.93
N ASP A 49 -13.80 4.58 5.24
CA ASP A 49 -12.86 5.50 5.88
C ASP A 49 -11.43 5.35 5.35
N ILE A 50 -11.10 4.20 4.75
CA ILE A 50 -9.81 4.04 4.04
C ILE A 50 -9.66 5.02 2.87
N TYR A 51 -10.78 5.41 2.22
CA TYR A 51 -10.76 6.44 1.17
C TYR A 51 -10.54 7.84 1.72
N ASN A 52 -10.68 8.04 3.04
CA ASN A 52 -10.45 9.32 3.67
C ASN A 52 -8.98 9.64 3.93
N ASP A 53 -8.07 8.68 3.71
CA ASP A 53 -6.64 8.90 3.82
C ASP A 53 -6.18 10.05 2.90
N LEU A 54 -5.44 10.99 3.48
CA LEU A 54 -4.89 12.15 2.79
C LEU A 54 -3.90 11.74 1.70
N TRP A 55 -3.08 10.70 1.95
CA TRP A 55 -2.11 10.24 0.96
C TRP A 55 -2.83 9.66 -0.27
N LEU A 56 -3.84 8.81 -0.05
CA LEU A 56 -4.62 8.20 -1.12
C LEU A 56 -5.33 9.26 -1.99
N LYS A 57 -5.89 10.30 -1.36
CA LYS A 57 -6.51 11.43 -2.05
C LYS A 57 -5.50 12.21 -2.90
N LYS A 58 -4.31 12.48 -2.37
CA LYS A 58 -3.23 13.15 -3.12
C LYS A 58 -2.77 12.31 -4.31
N TYR A 59 -2.57 11.02 -4.11
CA TYR A 59 -2.15 10.11 -5.17
C TYR A 59 -3.20 10.00 -6.29
N ALA A 60 -4.48 9.83 -5.94
CA ALA A 60 -5.57 9.81 -6.91
C ALA A 60 -5.66 11.13 -7.71
N THR A 61 -5.45 12.26 -7.04
CA THR A 61 -5.43 13.58 -7.70
C THR A 61 -4.28 13.70 -8.70
N ALA A 62 -3.08 13.24 -8.34
CA ALA A 62 -1.91 13.25 -9.22
C ALA A 62 -2.11 12.33 -10.45
N LEU A 63 -2.72 11.15 -10.27
CA LEU A 63 -3.07 10.25 -11.37
C LEU A 63 -4.08 10.87 -12.34
N ILE A 64 -5.10 11.55 -11.82
CA ILE A 64 -6.06 12.29 -12.63
C ILE A 64 -5.31 13.39 -13.40
N LYS A 65 -4.46 14.17 -12.74
CA LYS A 65 -3.65 15.22 -13.36
C LYS A 65 -2.78 14.69 -14.51
N ARG A 66 -2.17 13.50 -14.34
CA ARG A 66 -1.40 12.82 -15.39
C ARG A 66 -2.28 12.52 -16.61
N GLN A 67 -3.47 11.96 -16.39
CA GLN A 67 -4.40 11.64 -17.48
C GLN A 67 -4.89 12.89 -18.22
N TRP A 68 -5.15 13.98 -17.49
CA TRP A 68 -5.48 15.27 -18.09
C TRP A 68 -4.31 15.82 -18.89
N GLY A 69 -3.09 15.83 -18.36
CA GLY A 69 -1.90 16.26 -19.10
C GLY A 69 -1.68 15.49 -20.40
N GLU A 70 -1.85 14.17 -20.38
CA GLU A 70 -1.77 13.33 -21.58
C GLU A 70 -2.89 13.62 -22.59
N ASN A 71 -4.11 13.86 -22.12
CA ASN A 71 -5.21 14.22 -23.01
C ASN A 71 -5.00 15.60 -23.63
N LEU A 72 -4.56 16.59 -22.83
CA LEU A 72 -4.36 17.96 -23.27
C LEU A 72 -3.14 18.09 -24.21
N SER A 73 -2.09 17.30 -24.02
CA SER A 73 -0.92 17.31 -24.89
C SER A 73 -1.22 16.82 -26.32
N LYS A 74 -2.24 15.96 -26.50
CA LYS A 74 -2.76 15.55 -27.81
C LYS A 74 -3.40 16.71 -28.59
N PHE A 75 -3.78 17.80 -27.93
CA PHE A 75 -4.40 18.99 -28.54
C PHE A 75 -3.45 20.20 -28.63
N ASN A 76 -2.14 20.02 -28.43
CA ASN A 76 -1.14 21.11 -28.49
C ASN A 76 -1.10 21.88 -29.83
N GLY A 77 -1.60 21.31 -30.93
CA GLY A 77 -1.70 21.97 -32.24
C GLY A 77 -2.92 22.87 -32.42
N VAL A 78 -3.83 22.92 -31.44
CA VAL A 78 -5.07 23.72 -31.50
C VAL A 78 -4.87 24.99 -30.67
N THR A 79 -4.62 26.11 -31.36
CA THR A 79 -4.61 27.43 -30.70
C THR A 79 -6.05 27.76 -30.27
N MET A 80 -6.27 28.00 -28.98
CA MET A 80 -7.59 28.41 -28.51
C MET A 80 -7.93 29.82 -29.02
N LEU A 81 -9.22 30.10 -29.20
CA LEU A 81 -9.72 31.45 -29.52
C LEU A 81 -9.20 32.43 -28.46
N GLY A 82 -8.31 33.34 -28.87
CA GLY A 82 -7.59 34.25 -27.98
C GLY A 82 -6.06 34.10 -27.97
N GLY A 83 -5.48 33.20 -28.78
CA GLY A 83 -4.03 33.08 -28.94
C GLY A 83 -3.33 32.33 -27.80
N VAL A 84 -4.09 31.72 -26.89
CA VAL A 84 -3.58 30.89 -25.80
C VAL A 84 -3.36 29.47 -26.31
N THR A 85 -2.16 28.95 -26.14
CA THR A 85 -1.83 27.55 -26.39
C THR A 85 -1.99 26.74 -25.10
N MET A 86 -2.50 25.52 -25.23
CA MET A 86 -2.68 24.64 -24.08
C MET A 86 -1.34 24.01 -23.71
N ASN A 87 -0.94 24.05 -22.44
CA ASN A 87 0.35 23.52 -22.00
C ASN A 87 0.23 22.10 -21.41
N GLY A 88 -0.26 21.15 -22.20
CA GLY A 88 -0.49 19.78 -21.73
C GLY A 88 0.79 19.04 -21.31
N ALA A 89 1.92 19.38 -21.95
CA ALA A 89 3.22 18.75 -21.66
C ALA A 89 3.75 19.12 -20.28
N GLU A 90 3.69 20.39 -19.87
CA GLU A 90 4.10 20.79 -18.51
C GLU A 90 3.19 20.19 -17.43
N ILE A 91 1.87 20.15 -17.67
CA ILE A 91 0.93 19.52 -16.74
C ILE A 91 1.29 18.04 -16.55
N PHE A 92 1.58 17.33 -17.62
CA PHE A 92 1.99 15.93 -17.57
C PHE A 92 3.30 15.73 -16.79
N GLN A 93 4.32 16.55 -17.06
CA GLN A 93 5.60 16.44 -16.35
C GLN A 93 5.48 16.76 -14.86
N SER A 94 4.70 17.79 -14.50
CA SER A 94 4.44 18.11 -13.10
C SER A 94 3.68 16.98 -12.37
N ALA A 95 2.77 16.29 -13.06
CA ALA A 95 2.06 15.15 -12.50
C ALA A 95 2.98 13.95 -12.26
N LEU A 96 3.94 13.68 -13.16
CA LEU A 96 4.93 12.61 -12.98
C LEU A 96 5.82 12.86 -11.76
N ALA A 97 6.32 14.09 -11.60
CA ALA A 97 7.14 14.47 -10.45
C ALA A 97 6.36 14.36 -9.12
N GLU A 98 5.08 14.75 -9.12
CA GLU A 98 4.21 14.59 -7.94
C GLU A 98 3.98 13.11 -7.58
N ILE A 99 3.79 12.24 -8.58
CA ILE A 99 3.63 10.80 -8.37
C ILE A 99 4.91 10.20 -7.78
N GLU A 100 6.08 10.51 -8.36
CA GLU A 100 7.37 10.01 -7.88
C GLU A 100 7.63 10.43 -6.42
N LEU A 101 7.38 11.70 -6.09
CA LEU A 101 7.51 12.22 -4.73
C LEU A 101 6.55 11.54 -3.74
N LEU A 102 5.29 11.30 -4.15
CA LEU A 102 4.32 10.59 -3.31
C LEU A 102 4.67 9.12 -3.11
N GLU A 103 5.27 8.47 -4.11
CA GLU A 103 5.76 7.10 -4.03
C GLU A 103 6.98 7.00 -3.13
N GLU A 104 7.94 7.93 -3.24
CA GLU A 104 9.10 8.01 -2.35
C GLU A 104 8.66 8.21 -0.89
N GLN A 105 7.75 9.17 -0.65
CA GLN A 105 7.18 9.41 0.68
C GLN A 105 6.42 8.18 1.22
N SER A 106 5.66 7.49 0.37
CA SER A 106 4.95 6.27 0.77
C SER A 106 5.91 5.19 1.22
N LYS A 107 7.03 5.01 0.51
CA LYS A 107 8.06 4.04 0.88
C LYS A 107 8.66 4.40 2.23
N THR A 108 9.11 5.64 2.42
CA THR A 108 9.72 6.08 3.69
C THR A 108 8.76 6.01 4.87
N THR A 109 7.47 6.26 4.66
CA THR A 109 6.49 6.36 5.76
C THR A 109 5.91 5.00 6.14
N TRP A 110 5.65 4.12 5.17
CA TRP A 110 4.89 2.88 5.37
C TRP A 110 5.66 1.59 5.06
N GLU A 111 6.86 1.65 4.49
CA GLU A 111 7.77 0.53 4.62
C GLU A 111 8.32 0.59 6.05
N GLU A 112 8.12 -0.47 6.83
CA GLU A 112 8.85 -0.64 8.07
C GLU A 112 10.33 -0.36 7.78
N PRO A 113 11.03 0.47 8.57
CA PRO A 113 12.47 0.51 8.45
C PRO A 113 12.94 -0.94 8.52
N LEU A 114 13.83 -1.36 7.62
CA LEU A 114 14.54 -2.62 7.73
C LEU A 114 15.39 -2.57 9.04
N LEU A 115 14.75 -2.69 10.18
CA LEU A 115 15.33 -3.13 11.44
C LEU A 115 15.57 -4.62 11.18
N MET A 116 16.80 -5.05 10.89
CA MET A 116 17.79 -5.30 11.94
C MET A 116 17.12 -5.87 13.18
N ASP A 117 16.44 -7.01 13.02
CA ASP A 117 16.30 -7.96 14.12
C ASP A 117 17.67 -8.64 14.27
N ILE A 118 18.55 -7.93 14.98
CA ILE A 118 19.70 -8.51 15.64
C ILE A 118 19.18 -9.27 16.86
N GLY A 119 18.98 -10.58 16.66
CA GLY A 119 18.88 -11.60 17.69
C GLY A 119 19.64 -12.84 17.25
#